data_AF-A0A2N2JNI1-F1
#
_entry.id   AF-A0A2N2JNI1-F1
#
_cell.length_a   1.000
_cell.length_b   1.000
_cell.length_c   1.000
_cell.angle_alpha   90.00
_cell.angle_beta   90.00
_cell.angle_gamma   90.00
#
_symmetry.space_group_name_H-M   'P 1'
#
loop_
_entity.id
_entity.type
_entity.pdbx_description
1 polymer ?
#
loop_
_entity_poly.entity_id
_entity_poly.type
_entity_poly.pdbx_seq_one_letter_code
_entity_poly.pdbx_strand_id
1 'polypeptide(L)'
;MSEAQTVEELEAQIEMRNNRFKQVIVDIRAVLEEDLAQFFARETKRAFLGKPAVSDALSAERVKDLKRRAVQDGLAIARSISEALADESLWNKVQKVPENVRDIRAAEPVWAQVSRIEAALQDLLQGFGLADPEPVHYKIPSYFVKGLYMPGLAEHYWRIIHEVQELAEQRRRIETDAIKARLESRWDDA
;
A
#
# COMPACT_ATOMS: atom_id res chain seq x y z
N MET A 1 -38.72 7.50 -7.71
CA MET A 1 -38.06 8.07 -8.90
C MET A 1 -36.78 8.71 -8.41
N SER A 2 -35.61 8.19 -8.80
CA SER A 2 -34.33 8.86 -8.49
C SER A 2 -34.25 10.10 -9.37
N GLU A 3 -34.02 11.29 -8.79
CA GLU A 3 -33.59 12.45 -9.57
C GLU A 3 -32.32 12.06 -10.33
N ALA A 4 -32.25 12.44 -11.60
CA ALA A 4 -31.07 12.21 -12.42
C ALA A 4 -29.94 13.09 -11.87
N GLN A 5 -28.85 12.48 -11.41
CA GLN A 5 -27.70 13.21 -10.89
C GLN A 5 -27.09 14.09 -11.99
N THR A 6 -26.72 15.31 -11.63
CA THR A 6 -26.06 16.24 -12.56
C THR A 6 -24.56 15.92 -12.69
N VAL A 7 -23.92 16.39 -13.78
CA VAL A 7 -22.46 16.25 -13.93
C VAL A 7 -21.72 16.95 -12.79
N GLU A 8 -22.20 18.12 -12.35
CA GLU A 8 -21.64 18.89 -11.25
C GLU A 8 -21.71 18.11 -9.92
N GLU A 9 -22.83 17.43 -9.64
CA GLU A 9 -22.97 16.56 -8.46
C GLU A 9 -22.04 15.35 -8.50
N LEU A 10 -21.79 14.78 -9.67
CA LEU A 10 -20.83 13.68 -9.83
C LEU A 10 -19.40 14.15 -9.64
N GLU A 11 -19.03 15.32 -10.15
CA GLU A 11 -17.71 15.91 -9.96
C GLU A 11 -17.44 16.21 -8.48
N ALA A 12 -18.41 16.79 -7.77
CA ALA A 12 -18.30 17.03 -6.32
C ALA A 12 -18.14 15.72 -5.53
N GLN A 13 -18.85 14.66 -5.92
CA GLN A 13 -18.69 13.34 -5.31
C GLN A 13 -17.29 12.75 -5.58
N ILE A 14 -16.79 12.84 -6.80
CA ILE A 14 -15.45 12.37 -7.17
C ILE A 14 -14.39 13.12 -6.35
N GLU A 15 -14.49 14.44 -6.23
CA GLU A 15 -13.56 15.25 -5.43
C GLU A 15 -13.56 14.82 -3.96
N MET A 16 -14.75 14.64 -3.37
CA MET A 16 -14.89 14.17 -1.99
C MET A 16 -14.24 12.79 -1.78
N ARG A 17 -14.41 11.87 -2.74
CA ARG A 17 -13.79 10.53 -2.68
C ARG A 17 -12.28 10.61 -2.84
N ASN A 18 -11.77 11.48 -3.70
CA ASN A 18 -10.33 11.72 -3.85
C ASN A 18 -9.71 12.30 -2.57
N ASN A 19 -10.42 13.16 -1.83
CA ASN A 19 -9.93 13.66 -0.55
C ASN A 19 -9.88 12.54 0.51
N ARG A 20 -10.88 11.66 0.56
CA ARG A 20 -10.86 10.47 1.43
C ARG A 20 -9.75 9.49 1.03
N PHE A 21 -9.52 9.32 -0.27
CA PHE A 21 -8.47 8.48 -0.81
C PHE A 21 -7.09 8.90 -0.29
N LYS A 22 -6.79 10.19 -0.37
CA LYS A 22 -5.55 10.77 0.17
C LYS A 22 -5.38 10.49 1.66
N GLN A 23 -6.44 10.64 2.45
CA GLN A 23 -6.37 10.34 3.88
C GLN A 23 -6.08 8.86 4.14
N VAL A 24 -6.75 7.94 3.43
CA VAL A 24 -6.50 6.50 3.58
C VAL A 24 -5.06 6.15 3.20
N ILE A 25 -4.49 6.78 2.16
CA ILE A 25 -3.08 6.59 1.80
C ILE A 25 -2.16 7.04 2.94
N VAL A 26 -2.43 8.20 3.55
CA VAL A 26 -1.66 8.69 4.70
C VAL A 26 -1.72 7.70 5.86
N ASP A 27 -2.90 7.19 6.16
CA ASP A 27 -3.11 6.24 7.26
C ASP A 27 -2.39 4.89 6.98
N ILE A 28 -2.48 4.36 5.76
CA ILE A 28 -1.78 3.13 5.36
C ILE A 28 -0.27 3.32 5.47
N ARG A 29 0.26 4.45 4.98
CA ARG A 29 1.70 4.77 5.05
C ARG A 29 2.16 4.85 6.50
N ALA A 30 1.39 5.48 7.38
CA ALA A 30 1.71 5.58 8.80
C ALA A 30 1.79 4.20 9.49
N VAL A 31 0.89 3.27 9.12
CA VAL A 31 0.95 1.88 9.61
C VAL A 31 2.17 1.15 9.07
N LEU A 32 2.42 1.23 7.76
CA LEU A 32 3.53 0.54 7.10
C LEU A 32 4.88 1.02 7.64
N GLU A 33 5.09 2.33 7.77
CA GLU A 33 6.35 2.90 8.25
C GLU A 33 6.70 2.38 9.65
N GLU A 34 5.71 2.33 10.55
CA GLU A 34 5.91 1.81 11.90
C GLU A 34 6.15 0.29 11.90
N ASP A 35 5.31 -0.48 11.20
CA ASP A 35 5.40 -1.94 11.24
C ASP A 35 6.63 -2.48 10.51
N LEU A 36 7.03 -1.88 9.38
CA LEU A 36 8.23 -2.27 8.63
C LEU A 36 9.51 -2.05 9.46
N ALA A 37 9.58 -0.94 10.19
CA ALA A 37 10.71 -0.68 11.08
C ALA A 37 10.83 -1.76 12.16
N GLN A 38 9.70 -2.19 12.73
CA GLN A 38 9.68 -3.26 13.73
C GLN A 38 9.93 -4.64 13.12
N PHE A 39 9.39 -4.91 11.94
CA PHE A 39 9.57 -6.17 11.20
C PHE A 39 11.05 -6.50 11.07
N PHE A 40 11.87 -5.53 10.66
CA PHE A 40 13.30 -5.72 10.48
C PHE A 40 14.01 -6.22 11.75
N ALA A 41 13.72 -5.60 12.89
CA ALA A 41 14.26 -6.01 14.19
C ALA A 41 13.71 -7.36 14.67
N ARG A 42 12.41 -7.62 14.50
CA ARG A 42 11.76 -8.89 14.86
C ARG A 42 12.37 -10.05 14.10
N GLU A 43 12.50 -9.91 12.78
CA GLU A 43 13.02 -10.96 11.90
C GLU A 43 14.52 -11.17 12.07
N THR A 44 15.29 -10.10 12.33
CA THR A 44 16.70 -10.23 12.68
C THR A 44 16.89 -11.06 13.95
N LYS A 45 16.09 -10.78 14.99
CA LYS A 45 16.11 -11.58 16.22
C LYS A 45 15.70 -13.04 15.95
N ARG A 46 14.68 -13.26 15.12
CA ARG A 46 14.23 -14.60 14.72
C ARG A 46 15.35 -15.38 14.05
N ALA A 47 16.04 -14.79 13.08
CA ALA A 47 17.14 -15.41 12.35
C ALA A 47 18.34 -15.72 13.28
N PHE A 48 18.68 -14.78 14.17
CA PHE A 48 19.73 -15.01 15.18
C PHE A 48 19.41 -16.22 16.08
N LEU A 49 18.19 -16.32 16.60
CA LEU A 49 17.80 -17.46 17.44
C LEU A 49 17.62 -18.75 16.63
N GLY A 50 17.27 -18.65 15.35
CA GLY A 50 17.10 -19.77 14.44
C GLY A 50 18.41 -20.44 14.01
N LYS A 51 19.57 -19.82 14.24
CA LYS A 51 20.89 -20.37 13.90
C LYS A 51 21.86 -20.39 15.08
N PRO A 52 21.61 -21.24 16.11
CA PRO A 52 22.39 -21.22 17.34
C PRO A 52 23.91 -21.36 17.12
N ALA A 53 24.35 -22.26 16.23
CA ALA A 53 25.78 -22.48 15.99
C ALA A 53 26.49 -21.25 15.38
N VAL A 54 25.83 -20.55 14.45
CA VAL A 54 26.39 -19.31 13.87
C VAL A 54 26.35 -18.18 14.89
N SER A 55 25.23 -18.07 15.61
CA SER A 55 24.99 -17.00 16.57
C SER A 55 25.88 -17.08 17.81
N ASP A 56 26.18 -18.28 18.29
CA ASP A 56 27.11 -18.50 19.41
C ASP A 56 28.56 -18.13 19.04
N ALA A 57 28.92 -18.28 17.77
CA ALA A 57 30.23 -17.88 17.24
C ALA A 57 30.37 -16.34 17.06
N LEU A 58 29.30 -15.56 17.16
CA LEU A 58 29.36 -14.11 17.05
C LEU A 58 29.85 -13.48 18.35
N SER A 59 30.83 -12.58 18.25
CA SER A 59 31.30 -11.80 19.40
C SER A 59 30.22 -10.85 19.92
N ALA A 60 30.32 -10.45 21.20
CA ALA A 60 29.39 -9.49 21.80
C ALA A 60 29.30 -8.17 21.00
N GLU A 61 30.42 -7.67 20.47
CA GLU A 61 30.44 -6.47 19.62
C GLU A 61 29.73 -6.70 18.27
N ARG A 62 29.88 -7.88 17.66
CA ARG A 62 29.12 -8.24 16.45
C ARG A 62 27.62 -8.33 16.72
N VAL A 63 27.21 -8.88 17.86
CA VAL A 63 25.80 -8.93 18.24
C VAL A 63 25.24 -7.53 18.51
N LYS A 64 26.03 -6.65 19.14
CA LYS A 64 25.67 -5.25 19.36
C LYS A 64 25.51 -4.50 18.04
N ASP A 65 26.44 -4.70 17.11
CA ASP A 65 26.38 -4.12 15.77
C ASP A 65 25.15 -4.62 15.00
N LEU A 66 24.87 -5.93 15.00
CA LEU A 66 23.68 -6.52 14.38
C LEU A 66 22.40 -5.86 14.90
N LYS A 67 22.25 -5.74 16.23
CA LYS A 67 21.07 -5.11 16.84
C LYS A 67 20.94 -3.63 16.45
N ARG A 68 22.04 -2.90 16.47
CA ARG A 68 22.07 -1.48 16.07
C ARG A 68 21.66 -1.33 14.62
N ARG A 69 22.28 -2.09 13.71
CA ARG A 69 21.99 -2.06 12.28
C ARG A 69 20.57 -2.48 11.97
N ALA A 70 20.04 -3.51 12.63
CA ALA A 70 18.66 -3.93 12.43
C ALA A 70 17.65 -2.79 12.72
N VAL A 71 17.92 -1.96 13.74
CA VAL A 71 17.08 -0.80 14.04
C VAL A 71 17.34 0.34 13.05
N GLN A 72 18.60 0.70 12.81
CA GLN A 72 18.95 1.83 11.95
C GLN A 72 18.58 1.59 10.48
N ASP A 73 18.99 0.45 9.92
CA ASP A 73 18.73 0.08 8.53
C ASP A 73 17.21 -0.11 8.35
N GLY A 74 16.53 -0.74 9.31
CA GLY A 74 15.07 -0.93 9.32
C GLY A 74 14.28 0.37 9.34
N LEU A 75 14.66 1.35 10.16
CA LEU A 75 14.06 2.69 10.16
C LEU A 75 14.31 3.43 8.83
N ALA A 76 15.54 3.36 8.32
CA ALA A 76 15.92 4.07 7.10
C ALA A 76 15.13 3.55 5.88
N ILE A 77 15.04 2.22 5.72
CA ILE A 77 14.31 1.62 4.62
C ILE A 77 12.79 1.81 4.76
N ALA A 78 12.23 1.70 5.97
CA ALA A 78 10.80 1.95 6.21
C ALA A 78 10.41 3.38 5.83
N ARG A 79 11.25 4.36 6.19
CA ARG A 79 11.07 5.76 5.77
C ARG A 79 11.19 5.93 4.26
N SER A 80 12.20 5.32 3.62
CA SER A 80 12.36 5.38 2.16
C SER A 80 11.15 4.80 1.42
N ILE A 81 10.58 3.69 1.92
CA ILE A 81 9.35 3.10 1.39
C ILE A 81 8.17 4.06 1.61
N SER A 82 8.02 4.60 2.81
CA SER A 82 6.95 5.58 3.14
C SER A 82 7.01 6.83 2.24
N GLU A 83 8.21 7.34 1.94
CA GLU A 83 8.44 8.45 1.02
C GLU A 83 8.09 8.08 -0.42
N ALA A 84 8.49 6.89 -0.91
CA ALA A 84 8.12 6.41 -2.23
C ALA A 84 6.60 6.24 -2.38
N LEU A 85 5.94 5.74 -1.34
CA LEU A 85 4.48 5.58 -1.28
C LEU A 85 3.72 6.91 -1.18
N ALA A 86 4.40 8.05 -1.04
CA ALA A 86 3.76 9.36 -1.14
C ALA A 86 3.29 9.70 -2.56
N ASP A 87 3.84 9.04 -3.58
CA ASP A 87 3.40 9.20 -4.97
C ASP A 87 2.00 8.61 -5.18
N GLU A 88 1.00 9.49 -5.24
CA GLU A 88 -0.41 9.14 -5.50
C GLU A 88 -0.59 8.36 -6.81
N SER A 89 0.30 8.52 -7.80
CA SER A 89 0.21 7.81 -9.07
C SER A 89 0.40 6.30 -8.93
N LEU A 90 1.12 5.84 -7.90
CA LEU A 90 1.30 4.41 -7.62
C LEU A 90 -0.02 3.75 -7.21
N TRP A 91 -0.82 4.47 -6.43
CA TRP A 91 -2.09 4.00 -5.90
C TRP A 91 -3.19 3.99 -6.97
N ASN A 92 -3.19 4.98 -7.86
CA ASN A 92 -4.20 5.11 -8.91
C ASN A 92 -3.98 4.18 -10.12
N LYS A 93 -2.84 3.48 -10.20
CA LYS A 93 -2.54 2.55 -11.31
C LYS A 93 -3.32 1.23 -11.24
N VAL A 94 -4.06 0.98 -10.16
CA VAL A 94 -4.77 -0.29 -10.00
C VAL A 94 -6.06 -0.31 -10.82
N GLN A 95 -6.16 -1.27 -11.73
CA GLN A 95 -7.28 -1.36 -12.69
C GLN A 95 -8.45 -2.21 -12.18
N LYS A 96 -8.22 -3.13 -11.23
CA LYS A 96 -9.24 -4.07 -10.77
C LYS A 96 -9.22 -4.20 -9.25
N VAL A 97 -10.40 -4.17 -8.66
CA VAL A 97 -10.61 -4.49 -7.25
C VAL A 97 -10.40 -6.00 -7.06
N PRO A 98 -9.57 -6.44 -6.11
CA PRO A 98 -9.34 -7.87 -5.86
C PRO A 98 -10.53 -8.51 -5.16
N GLU A 99 -10.62 -9.85 -5.21
CA GLU A 99 -11.60 -10.61 -4.42
C GLU A 99 -11.36 -10.43 -2.91
N ASN A 100 -10.08 -10.42 -2.49
CA ASN A 100 -9.71 -10.14 -1.11
C ASN A 100 -9.43 -8.65 -0.91
N VAL A 101 -10.48 -7.88 -0.63
CA VAL A 101 -10.40 -6.44 -0.34
C VAL A 101 -9.73 -6.12 1.00
N ARG A 102 -9.38 -7.10 1.83
CA ARG A 102 -8.67 -6.86 3.10
C ARG A 102 -7.16 -6.87 2.96
N ASP A 103 -6.69 -6.95 1.72
CA ASP A 103 -5.28 -7.13 1.41
C ASP A 103 -4.82 -6.09 0.39
N ILE A 104 -3.81 -5.30 0.77
CA ILE A 104 -3.24 -4.27 -0.09
C ILE A 104 -2.21 -4.84 -1.08
N ARG A 105 -1.82 -6.12 -0.94
CA ARG A 105 -0.84 -6.76 -1.84
C ARG A 105 -1.28 -6.80 -3.29
N ALA A 106 -2.59 -6.80 -3.54
CA ALA A 106 -3.15 -6.72 -4.89
C ALA A 106 -2.90 -5.37 -5.59
N ALA A 107 -2.52 -4.32 -4.84
CA ALA A 107 -2.00 -3.09 -5.42
C ALA A 107 -0.52 -3.29 -5.77
N GLU A 108 -0.24 -4.00 -6.85
CA GLU A 108 1.13 -4.43 -7.23
C GLU A 108 2.18 -3.29 -7.21
N PRO A 109 1.92 -2.07 -7.74
CA PRO A 109 2.90 -0.99 -7.69
C PRO A 109 3.25 -0.54 -6.26
N VAL A 110 2.26 -0.57 -5.36
CA VAL A 110 2.45 -0.27 -3.92
C VAL A 110 3.21 -1.40 -3.27
N TRP A 111 2.81 -2.65 -3.52
CA TRP A 111 3.45 -3.81 -2.90
C TRP A 111 4.90 -4.01 -3.35
N ALA A 112 5.22 -3.69 -4.60
CA ALA A 112 6.58 -3.69 -5.11
C ALA A 112 7.51 -2.71 -4.36
N GLN A 113 6.97 -1.61 -3.81
CA GLN A 113 7.75 -0.74 -2.93
C GLN A 113 7.92 -1.36 -1.55
N VAL A 114 6.85 -1.93 -0.99
CA VAL A 114 6.88 -2.55 0.35
C VAL A 114 7.85 -3.73 0.40
N SER A 115 7.87 -4.59 -0.61
CA SER A 115 8.70 -5.80 -0.65
C SER A 115 10.21 -5.53 -0.67
N ARG A 116 10.65 -4.29 -0.95
CA ARG A 116 12.06 -3.88 -0.85
C ARG A 116 12.64 -4.10 0.55
N ILE A 117 11.80 -4.12 1.58
CA ILE A 117 12.20 -4.43 2.97
C ILE A 117 12.85 -5.82 3.08
N GLU A 118 12.38 -6.78 2.28
CA GLU A 118 12.78 -8.20 2.35
C GLU A 118 14.21 -8.36 1.85
N ALA A 119 14.54 -7.72 0.73
CA ALA A 119 15.89 -7.70 0.18
C ALA A 119 16.87 -7.03 1.13
N ALA A 120 16.51 -5.86 1.69
CA ALA A 120 17.37 -5.17 2.65
C ALA A 120 17.63 -6.00 3.92
N LEU A 121 16.62 -6.74 4.40
CA LEU A 121 16.77 -7.64 5.54
C LEU A 121 17.71 -8.80 5.18
N GLN A 122 17.53 -9.40 4.01
CA GLN A 122 18.37 -10.49 3.54
C GLN A 122 19.84 -10.07 3.46
N ASP A 123 20.12 -8.87 2.91
CA ASP A 123 21.46 -8.31 2.82
C ASP A 123 22.10 -8.11 4.21
N LEU A 124 21.32 -7.58 5.17
CA LEU A 124 21.79 -7.47 6.55
C LEU A 124 22.14 -8.86 7.10
N LEU A 125 21.22 -9.82 7.03
CA LEU A 125 21.42 -11.15 7.58
C LEU A 125 22.61 -11.87 6.95
N GLN A 126 22.84 -11.68 5.65
CA GLN A 126 23.96 -12.26 4.93
C GLN A 126 25.30 -11.74 5.49
N GLY A 127 25.41 -10.45 5.81
CA GLY A 127 26.60 -9.86 6.42
C GLY A 127 26.99 -10.42 7.80
N PHE A 128 26.06 -11.13 8.45
CA PHE A 128 26.26 -11.81 9.73
C PHE A 128 26.21 -13.34 9.63
N GLY A 129 26.12 -13.91 8.42
CA GLY A 129 26.01 -15.35 8.21
C GLY A 129 24.66 -15.95 8.65
N LEU A 130 23.65 -15.10 8.85
CA LEU A 130 22.34 -15.49 9.35
C LEU A 130 21.29 -15.64 8.23
N ALA A 131 21.62 -15.27 6.99
CA ALA A 131 20.72 -15.36 5.84
C ALA A 131 20.27 -16.80 5.55
N ASP A 132 18.96 -17.00 5.41
CA ASP A 132 18.38 -18.26 4.94
C ASP A 132 18.37 -18.34 3.42
N PRO A 133 18.37 -19.55 2.83
CA PRO A 133 18.23 -19.71 1.37
C PRO A 133 16.89 -19.20 0.85
N GLU A 134 15.83 -19.33 1.67
CA GLU A 134 14.50 -18.81 1.37
C GLU A 134 14.34 -17.44 2.05
N PRO A 135 14.04 -16.37 1.29
CA PRO A 135 13.89 -15.04 1.85
C PRO A 135 12.65 -14.94 2.74
N VAL A 136 12.74 -14.12 3.78
CA VAL A 136 11.60 -13.85 4.65
C VAL A 136 10.65 -12.89 3.96
N HIS A 137 9.40 -13.32 3.79
CA HIS A 137 8.36 -12.49 3.20
C HIS A 137 7.60 -11.67 4.25
N TYR A 138 7.47 -10.38 3.97
CA TYR A 138 6.69 -9.45 4.76
C TYR A 138 5.20 -9.77 4.61
N LYS A 139 4.47 -9.68 5.73
CA LYS A 139 3.02 -9.85 5.77
C LYS A 139 2.43 -8.60 6.39
N ILE A 140 1.35 -8.11 5.80
CA ILE A 140 0.61 -6.99 6.38
C ILE A 140 0.17 -7.32 7.82
N PRO A 141 0.23 -6.34 8.75
CA PRO A 141 -0.13 -6.59 10.14
C PRO A 141 -1.62 -6.86 10.26
N SER A 142 -1.97 -7.94 10.96
CA SER A 142 -3.35 -8.29 11.33
C SER A 142 -3.73 -7.80 12.73
N TYR A 143 -3.01 -6.79 13.23
CA TYR A 143 -3.21 -6.15 14.53
C TYR A 143 -3.20 -4.63 14.39
N PHE A 144 -3.55 -3.92 15.46
CA PHE A 144 -3.54 -2.47 15.48
C PHE A 144 -2.12 -1.92 15.60
N VAL A 145 -1.78 -0.96 14.75
CA VAL A 145 -0.53 -0.20 14.79
C VAL A 145 -0.90 1.26 14.97
N LYS A 146 -0.52 1.85 16.11
CA LYS A 146 -0.89 3.24 16.48
C LYS A 146 -2.40 3.51 16.40
N GLY A 147 -3.22 2.53 16.77
CA GLY A 147 -4.69 2.63 16.74
C GLY A 147 -5.32 2.42 15.36
N LEU A 148 -4.52 2.15 14.32
CA LEU A 148 -5.00 1.88 12.96
C LEU A 148 -4.92 0.38 12.63
N TYR A 149 -5.88 -0.12 11.86
CA TYR A 149 -5.98 -1.53 11.47
C TYR A 149 -5.83 -1.70 9.96
N MET A 150 -4.71 -2.29 9.53
CA MET A 150 -4.35 -2.38 8.09
C MET A 150 -5.42 -3.06 7.23
N PRO A 151 -6.03 -4.21 7.62
CA PRO A 151 -7.05 -4.83 6.79
C PRO A 151 -8.29 -3.95 6.58
N GLY A 152 -8.66 -3.16 7.59
CA GLY A 152 -9.76 -2.19 7.48
C GLY A 152 -9.41 -0.99 6.58
N LEU A 153 -8.15 -0.53 6.63
CA LEU A 153 -7.65 0.50 5.71
C LEU A 153 -7.60 0.00 4.26
N ALA A 154 -7.14 -1.24 4.03
CA ALA A 154 -7.15 -1.87 2.72
C ALA A 154 -8.59 -1.97 2.17
N GLU A 155 -9.54 -2.43 2.98
CA GLU A 155 -10.95 -2.51 2.60
C GLU A 155 -11.51 -1.13 2.22
N HIS A 156 -11.16 -0.09 2.99
CA HIS A 156 -11.56 1.28 2.67
C HIS A 156 -10.93 1.79 1.37
N TYR A 157 -9.63 1.53 1.16
CA TYR A 157 -8.93 1.88 -0.06
C TYR A 157 -9.60 1.28 -1.31
N TRP A 158 -9.86 -0.02 -1.29
CA TRP A 158 -10.48 -0.72 -2.41
C TRP A 158 -11.91 -0.26 -2.68
N ARG A 159 -12.67 0.04 -1.62
CA ARG A 159 -14.01 0.63 -1.74
C ARG A 159 -13.95 1.99 -2.44
N ILE A 160 -13.02 2.86 -2.07
CA ILE A 160 -12.90 4.18 -2.70
C ILE A 160 -12.52 4.05 -4.18
N ILE A 161 -11.58 3.16 -4.53
CA ILE A 161 -11.23 2.88 -5.92
C ILE A 161 -12.46 2.46 -6.73
N HIS A 162 -13.26 1.53 -6.20
CA HIS A 162 -14.50 1.10 -6.84
C HIS A 162 -15.48 2.25 -7.05
N GLU A 163 -15.78 3.01 -5.99
CA GLU A 163 -16.72 4.13 -6.03
C GLU A 163 -16.29 5.20 -7.06
N VAL A 164 -15.00 5.54 -7.12
CA VAL A 164 -14.48 6.51 -8.09
C VAL A 164 -14.61 5.99 -9.52
N GLN A 165 -14.35 4.70 -9.76
CA GLN A 165 -14.52 4.08 -11.08
C GLN A 165 -16.00 4.09 -11.52
N GLU A 166 -16.93 3.79 -10.61
CA GLU A 166 -18.37 3.84 -10.89
C GLU A 166 -18.84 5.26 -11.21
N LEU A 167 -18.43 6.25 -10.43
CA LEU A 167 -18.77 7.66 -10.67
C LEU A 167 -18.20 8.17 -12.00
N ALA A 168 -16.96 7.78 -12.34
CA ALA A 168 -16.35 8.15 -13.61
C ALA A 168 -17.10 7.52 -14.81
N GLU A 169 -17.55 6.28 -14.68
CA GLU A 169 -18.35 5.60 -15.70
C GLU A 169 -19.74 6.23 -15.85
N GLN A 170 -20.41 6.58 -14.75
CA GLN A 170 -21.69 7.29 -14.78
C GLN A 170 -21.57 8.64 -15.48
N ARG A 171 -20.52 9.42 -15.15
CA ARG A 171 -20.23 10.69 -15.80
C ARG A 171 -20.05 10.52 -17.32
N ARG A 172 -19.25 9.53 -17.75
CA ARG A 172 -19.03 9.24 -19.19
C ARG A 172 -20.33 8.91 -19.92
N ARG A 173 -21.26 8.20 -19.29
CA ARG A 173 -22.56 7.88 -19.87
C ARG A 173 -23.40 9.13 -20.08
N ILE A 174 -23.51 9.98 -19.05
CA ILE A 174 -24.25 11.26 -19.15
C ILE A 174 -23.68 12.15 -20.26
N GLU A 175 -22.35 12.28 -20.33
CA GLU A 175 -21.69 13.05 -21.38
C GLU A 175 -21.96 12.46 -22.78
N THR A 176 -21.90 11.13 -22.90
CA THR A 176 -22.17 10.42 -24.16
C THR A 176 -23.62 10.60 -24.61
N ASP A 177 -24.58 10.48 -23.69
CA ASP A 177 -26.01 10.61 -23.99
C ASP A 177 -26.35 12.06 -24.37
N ALA A 178 -25.74 13.05 -23.70
CA ALA A 178 -25.87 14.45 -24.09
C ALA A 178 -25.30 14.72 -25.50
N ILE A 179 -24.17 14.10 -25.85
CA ILE A 179 -23.59 14.19 -27.20
C ILE A 179 -24.53 13.55 -28.23
N LYS A 180 -25.06 12.36 -27.95
CA LYS A 180 -26.00 11.66 -28.85
C LYS A 180 -27.27 12.48 -29.08
N ALA A 181 -27.90 12.98 -28.03
CA ALA A 181 -29.10 13.81 -28.14
C ALA A 181 -28.87 15.06 -29.01
N ARG A 182 -27.70 15.70 -28.86
CA ARG A 182 -27.30 16.84 -29.70
C ARG A 182 -27.07 16.44 -31.16
N LEU A 183 -26.51 15.26 -31.42
CA LEU A 183 -26.30 14.76 -32.78
C LEU A 183 -27.62 14.36 -33.45
N GLU A 184 -28.55 13.75 -32.71
CA GLU A 184 -29.90 13.41 -33.18
C GLU A 184 -30.68 14.67 -33.57
N SER A 185 -30.74 15.68 -32.70
CA SER A 185 -31.40 16.97 -33.04
C SER A 185 -30.79 17.62 -34.29
N ARG A 186 -29.46 17.59 -34.46
CA ARG A 186 -28.81 18.11 -35.68
C ARG A 186 -29.11 17.32 -36.93
N TRP A 187 -29.40 16.02 -36.80
CA TRP A 187 -29.77 15.15 -37.93
C TRP A 187 -31.23 15.38 -38.32
N ASP A 188 -32.12 15.48 -37.33
CA ASP A 188 -33.55 15.69 -37.57
C ASP A 188 -33.87 17.09 -38.14
N ASP A 189 -33.05 18.09 -37.83
CA ASP A 189 -33.19 19.47 -38.34
C ASP A 189 -32.62 19.68 -39.76
N ALA A 190 -31.90 18.70 -40.33
CA ALA A 190 -31.19 18.80 -41.63
C ALA A 190 -31.97 18.20 -42.80
#